data_AF-A0A7W0SWM2-F1
#
_entry.id   AF-A0A7W0SWM2-F1
#
_cell.length_a   1.000
_cell.length_b   1.000
_cell.length_c   1.000
_cell.angle_alpha   90.00
_cell.angle_beta   90.00
_cell.angle_gamma   90.00
#
_symmetry.space_group_name_H-M   'P 1'
#
loop_
_entity.id
_entity.type
_entity.pdbx_description
1 polymer ?
#
loop_
_entity_poly.entity_id
_entity_poly.type
_entity_poly.pdbx_seq_one_letter_code
_entity_poly.pdbx_strand_id
1 'polypeptide(L)'
;MTDNDVLDETYDRLHRTGPEFEGWLSNHGPMAADALIRLGRAEQVEGWVDQYARRLEEAPRPRWSISAHEWRDPLGDPSRLGDWCALFAQHLHEEPWQDLLARWWPRLLPGAIASATHGLIRTGHAVRALREHETTQRLDELGQALGYWAARWQPLPGQPLPRQPLPGQQPPVGTTDVGAALDGVPRLGVAGGARTRLAQLGETPEWAPALGRLRPVTQPDAVPAALDAL
;
A
#
# COMPACT_ATOMS: atom_id res chain seq x y z
N MET A 1 26.39 15.09 -4.75
CA MET A 1 25.35 14.07 -4.51
C MET A 1 24.35 14.22 -5.63
N THR A 2 24.06 13.17 -6.38
CA THR A 2 22.97 13.18 -7.35
C THR A 2 21.63 13.10 -6.60
N ASP A 3 20.53 13.48 -7.25
CA ASP A 3 19.18 13.32 -6.68
C ASP A 3 18.89 11.87 -6.26
N ASN A 4 19.44 10.89 -6.99
CA ASN A 4 19.32 9.48 -6.65
C ASN A 4 20.07 9.14 -5.35
N ASP A 5 21.27 9.67 -5.19
CA ASP A 5 22.07 9.47 -3.97
C ASP A 5 21.35 10.05 -2.73
N VAL A 6 20.69 11.21 -2.88
CA VAL A 6 19.90 11.85 -1.81
C VAL A 6 18.73 10.97 -1.37
N LEU A 7 18.02 10.37 -2.34
CA LEU A 7 16.89 9.49 -2.05
C LEU A 7 17.33 8.23 -1.32
N ASP A 8 18.40 7.60 -1.81
CA ASP A 8 18.90 6.33 -1.26
C ASP A 8 19.45 6.54 0.16
N GLU A 9 20.19 7.63 0.43
CA GLU A 9 20.60 8.00 1.79
C GLU A 9 19.38 8.24 2.71
N THR A 10 18.35 8.91 2.18
CA THR A 10 17.12 9.17 2.94
C THR A 10 16.42 7.87 3.33
N TYR A 11 16.39 6.87 2.45
CA TYR A 11 15.86 5.54 2.74
C TYR A 11 16.67 4.84 3.84
N ASP A 12 18.00 4.79 3.75
CA ASP A 12 18.86 4.22 4.79
C ASP A 12 18.60 4.82 6.18
N ARG A 13 18.27 6.12 6.21
CA ARG A 13 17.93 6.82 7.44
C ARG A 13 16.54 6.44 7.97
N LEU A 14 15.53 6.43 7.09
CA LEU A 14 14.14 6.24 7.48
C LEU A 14 13.77 4.77 7.70
N HIS A 15 14.48 3.82 7.11
CA HIS A 15 14.28 2.38 7.36
C HIS A 15 14.63 1.94 8.78
N ARG A 16 15.37 2.78 9.53
CA ARG A 16 15.62 2.62 10.96
C ARG A 16 14.42 3.00 11.83
N THR A 17 13.35 3.51 11.23
CA THR A 17 12.13 3.96 11.90
C THR A 17 10.91 3.16 11.46
N GLY A 18 9.85 3.17 12.28
CA GLY A 18 8.60 2.49 11.97
C GLY A 18 7.84 3.14 10.81
N PRO A 19 6.95 2.40 10.13
CA PRO A 19 6.04 2.95 9.12
C PRO A 19 4.90 3.76 9.75
N GLU A 20 4.79 3.78 11.08
CA GLU A 20 3.83 4.57 11.84
C GLU A 20 4.48 5.12 13.12
N PHE A 21 3.90 6.17 13.69
CA PHE A 21 4.29 6.82 14.94
C PHE A 21 3.07 7.47 15.62
N GLU A 22 3.18 7.88 16.89
CA GLU A 22 2.15 8.62 17.63
C GLU A 22 0.75 7.96 17.59
N GLY A 23 0.70 6.63 17.73
CA GLY A 23 -0.57 5.90 17.70
C GLY A 23 -1.26 5.98 16.34
N TRP A 24 -0.60 5.42 15.32
CA TRP A 24 -1.10 5.16 13.96
C TRP A 24 -0.99 6.31 12.94
N LEU A 25 -0.22 7.37 13.21
CA LEU A 25 0.15 8.31 12.15
C LEU A 25 1.14 7.65 11.21
N SER A 26 0.84 7.62 9.90
CA SER A 26 1.74 7.03 8.92
C SER A 26 3.01 7.86 8.73
N ASN A 27 4.15 7.18 8.71
CA ASN A 27 5.44 7.77 8.36
C ASN A 27 5.46 8.06 6.85
N HIS A 28 5.39 9.34 6.50
CA HIS A 28 5.43 9.81 5.12
C HIS A 28 6.82 10.17 4.62
N GLY A 29 7.85 10.05 5.48
CA GLY A 29 9.23 10.44 5.20
C GLY A 29 9.72 10.04 3.81
N PRO A 30 9.66 8.74 3.45
CA PRO A 30 10.17 8.24 2.16
C PRO A 30 9.45 8.88 0.97
N MET A 31 8.12 8.97 1.04
CA MET A 31 7.28 9.52 -0.05
C MET A 31 7.46 11.04 -0.19
N ALA A 32 7.59 11.75 0.93
CA ALA A 32 7.78 13.19 0.95
C ALA A 32 9.17 13.58 0.42
N ALA A 33 10.22 12.84 0.77
CA ALA A 33 11.56 13.05 0.23
C ALA A 33 11.60 12.86 -1.29
N ASP A 34 11.03 11.76 -1.77
CA ASP A 34 10.88 11.47 -3.20
C ASP A 34 10.06 12.54 -3.93
N ALA A 35 8.99 13.06 -3.32
CA ALA A 35 8.22 14.18 -3.87
C ALA A 35 9.04 15.49 -3.93
N LEU A 36 9.79 15.83 -2.87
CA LEU A 36 10.63 17.03 -2.83
C LEU A 36 11.72 17.00 -3.91
N ILE A 37 12.38 15.87 -4.09
CA ILE A 37 13.40 15.69 -5.13
C ILE A 37 12.82 15.97 -6.51
N ARG A 38 11.63 15.43 -6.81
CA ARG A 38 10.95 15.65 -8.10
C ARG A 38 10.49 17.07 -8.34
N LEU A 39 10.25 17.82 -7.25
CA LEU A 39 9.96 19.25 -7.32
C LEU A 39 11.24 20.10 -7.47
N GLY A 40 12.41 19.48 -7.63
CA GLY A 40 13.70 20.14 -7.72
C GLY A 40 14.07 20.81 -6.40
N ARG A 41 13.84 20.12 -5.28
CA ARG A 41 14.12 20.56 -3.90
C ARG A 41 14.98 19.56 -3.13
N ALA A 42 15.84 18.83 -3.84
CA ALA A 42 16.70 17.80 -3.25
C ALA A 42 17.58 18.35 -2.12
N GLU A 43 18.02 19.60 -2.23
CA GLU A 43 18.84 20.30 -1.24
C GLU A 43 18.14 20.53 0.12
N GLN A 44 16.81 20.43 0.16
CA GLN A 44 16.01 20.62 1.38
C GLN A 44 15.69 19.31 2.09
N VAL A 45 15.92 18.16 1.44
CA VAL A 45 15.52 16.85 1.95
C VAL A 45 16.23 16.53 3.25
N GLU A 46 17.55 16.66 3.31
CA GLU A 46 18.34 16.30 4.49
C GLU A 46 17.86 17.05 5.74
N GLY A 47 17.79 18.38 5.67
CA GLY A 47 17.35 19.23 6.79
C GLY A 47 15.88 19.02 7.18
N TRP A 48 15.03 18.63 6.22
CA TRP A 48 13.64 18.26 6.49
C TRP A 48 13.55 16.90 7.19
N VAL A 49 14.27 15.88 6.70
CA VAL A 49 14.33 14.54 7.30
C VAL A 49 14.91 14.59 8.72
N ASP A 50 15.93 15.41 8.96
CA ASP A 50 16.50 15.65 10.30
C ASP A 50 15.47 16.10 11.33
N GLN A 51 14.53 16.94 10.92
CA GLN A 51 13.47 17.44 11.79
C GLN A 51 12.35 16.42 11.93
N TYR A 52 11.95 15.82 10.81
CA TYR A 52 10.86 14.86 10.75
C TYR A 52 11.16 13.58 11.54
N ALA A 53 12.38 13.05 11.41
CA ALA A 53 12.81 11.80 12.06
C ALA A 53 12.76 11.86 13.60
N ARG A 54 12.77 13.05 14.21
CA ARG A 54 12.66 13.23 15.66
C ARG A 54 11.29 12.84 16.22
N ARG A 55 10.28 12.73 15.37
CA ARG A 55 8.91 12.33 15.71
C ARG A 55 8.66 10.84 15.52
N LEU A 56 9.55 10.17 14.80
CA LEU A 56 9.35 8.80 14.37
C LEU A 56 9.73 7.82 15.47
N GLU A 57 9.01 6.72 15.51
CA GLU A 57 9.28 5.62 16.45
C GLU A 57 10.28 4.63 15.86
N GLU A 58 10.87 3.80 16.71
CA GLU A 58 11.81 2.75 16.29
C GLU A 58 11.17 1.79 15.29
N ALA A 59 11.99 1.25 14.38
CA ALA A 59 11.53 0.22 13.46
C ALA A 59 11.02 -1.03 14.22
N PRO A 60 9.90 -1.63 13.78
CA PRO A 60 9.38 -2.85 14.36
C PRO A 60 10.37 -4.00 14.14
N ARG A 61 10.71 -4.73 15.21
CA ARG A 61 11.62 -5.88 15.11
C ARG A 61 10.85 -7.14 14.72
N PRO A 62 11.39 -7.98 13.81
CA PRO A 62 10.85 -9.30 13.58
C PRO A 62 11.00 -10.16 14.84
N ARG A 63 9.99 -10.98 15.11
CA ARG A 63 9.90 -11.90 16.24
C ARG A 63 9.72 -13.34 15.79
N TRP A 64 9.05 -13.56 14.65
CA TRP A 64 8.74 -14.89 14.13
C TRP A 64 8.89 -14.93 12.61
N SER A 65 9.21 -16.11 12.07
CA SER A 65 9.17 -16.30 10.63
C SER A 65 7.71 -16.40 10.14
N ILE A 66 7.46 -15.88 8.93
CA ILE A 66 6.21 -16.12 8.21
C ILE A 66 6.51 -17.19 7.16
N SER A 67 5.81 -18.33 7.25
CA SER A 67 5.91 -19.40 6.26
C SER A 67 5.24 -18.98 4.96
N ALA A 68 5.89 -19.26 3.83
CA ALA A 68 5.32 -19.02 2.50
C ALA A 68 4.01 -19.81 2.22
N HIS A 69 3.71 -20.84 3.02
CA HIS A 69 2.50 -21.65 2.88
C HIS A 69 1.38 -21.20 3.83
N GLU A 70 1.71 -20.48 4.90
CA GLU A 70 0.81 -20.08 5.99
C GLU A 70 0.73 -18.55 6.15
N TRP A 71 1.15 -17.81 5.13
CA TRP A 71 1.17 -16.35 5.14
C TRP A 71 -0.19 -15.68 5.33
N ARG A 72 -1.29 -16.41 5.13
CA ARG A 72 -2.66 -15.88 5.30
C ARG A 72 -3.02 -15.64 6.77
N ASP A 73 -2.52 -16.48 7.66
CA ASP A 73 -2.87 -16.41 9.08
C ASP A 73 -2.37 -15.10 9.76
N PRO A 74 -1.13 -14.63 9.51
CA PRO A 74 -0.67 -13.34 10.04
C PRO A 74 -1.10 -12.12 9.20
N LEU A 75 -1.87 -12.30 8.14
CA LEU A 75 -2.28 -11.18 7.28
C LEU A 75 -3.25 -10.27 8.03
N GLY A 76 -2.96 -8.98 8.06
CA GLY A 76 -3.76 -8.00 8.79
C GLY A 76 -3.56 -7.98 10.30
N ASP A 77 -2.58 -8.72 10.84
CA ASP A 77 -2.18 -8.64 12.25
C ASP A 77 -1.09 -7.57 12.46
N PRO A 78 -1.40 -6.44 13.13
CA PRO A 78 -0.45 -5.39 13.41
C PRO A 78 0.79 -5.81 14.17
N SER A 79 0.69 -6.86 15.00
CA SER A 79 1.80 -7.35 15.83
C SER A 79 2.87 -8.04 15.01
N ARG A 80 2.54 -8.45 13.78
CA ARG A 80 3.42 -9.15 12.83
C ARG A 80 4.14 -8.21 11.88
N LEU A 81 4.06 -6.89 12.08
CA LEU A 81 4.62 -5.89 11.17
C LEU A 81 6.12 -6.10 10.88
N GLY A 82 6.93 -6.31 11.93
CA GLY A 82 8.36 -6.57 11.75
C GLY A 82 8.64 -7.86 10.97
N ASP A 83 7.82 -8.90 11.16
CA ASP A 83 7.95 -10.18 10.46
C ASP A 83 7.63 -10.04 8.97
N TRP A 84 6.59 -9.27 8.65
CA TRP A 84 6.21 -8.97 7.28
C TRP A 84 7.29 -8.16 6.56
N CYS A 85 7.84 -7.11 7.19
CA CYS A 85 8.95 -6.35 6.61
C CYS A 85 10.18 -7.25 6.36
N ALA A 86 10.53 -8.12 7.32
CA ALA A 86 11.65 -9.05 7.17
C ALA A 86 11.45 -10.06 6.02
N LEU A 87 10.23 -10.61 5.88
CA LEU A 87 9.89 -11.54 4.80
C LEU A 87 10.08 -10.89 3.42
N PHE A 88 9.53 -9.69 3.22
CA PHE A 88 9.64 -9.02 1.93
C PHE A 88 11.06 -8.54 1.63
N ALA A 89 11.78 -8.04 2.63
CA ALA A 89 13.19 -7.67 2.48
C ALA A 89 14.02 -8.87 2.01
N GLN A 90 13.84 -10.05 2.63
CA GLN A 90 14.54 -11.27 2.21
C GLN A 90 14.22 -11.62 0.75
N HIS A 91 12.94 -11.70 0.39
CA HIS A 91 12.56 -12.08 -0.97
C HIS A 91 13.07 -11.10 -2.02
N LEU A 92 13.02 -9.79 -1.76
CA LEU A 92 13.51 -8.77 -2.71
C LEU A 92 15.03 -8.83 -2.96
N HIS A 93 15.78 -9.50 -2.08
CA HIS A 93 17.20 -9.78 -2.29
C HIS A 93 17.47 -11.13 -2.98
N GLU A 94 16.46 -11.99 -3.09
CA GLU A 94 16.58 -13.35 -3.64
C GLU A 94 15.98 -13.47 -5.05
N GLU A 95 15.04 -12.60 -5.43
CA GLU A 95 14.35 -12.66 -6.71
C GLU A 95 14.01 -11.27 -7.27
N PRO A 96 13.73 -11.15 -8.59
CA PRO A 96 13.35 -9.88 -9.19
C PRO A 96 12.12 -9.27 -8.52
N TRP A 97 12.19 -7.98 -8.20
CA TRP A 97 11.12 -7.29 -7.48
C TRP A 97 9.80 -7.28 -8.25
N GLN A 98 9.85 -7.31 -9.59
CA GLN A 98 8.68 -7.37 -10.45
C GLN A 98 7.91 -8.67 -10.24
N ASP A 99 8.62 -9.79 -10.09
CA ASP A 99 8.03 -11.11 -9.88
C ASP A 99 7.43 -11.26 -8.48
N LEU A 100 8.09 -10.67 -7.47
CA LEU A 100 7.53 -10.57 -6.12
C LEU A 100 6.29 -9.68 -6.10
N LEU A 101 6.36 -8.49 -6.67
CA LEU A 101 5.24 -7.58 -6.74
C LEU A 101 4.06 -8.26 -7.45
N ALA A 102 4.27 -8.83 -8.64
CA ALA A 102 3.26 -9.55 -9.42
C ALA A 102 2.55 -10.66 -8.63
N ARG A 103 3.28 -11.39 -7.77
CA ARG A 103 2.69 -12.41 -6.88
C ARG A 103 1.87 -11.81 -5.73
N TRP A 104 2.31 -10.68 -5.17
CA TRP A 104 1.77 -10.18 -3.90
C TRP A 104 0.73 -9.07 -4.04
N TRP A 105 0.86 -8.18 -5.03
CA TRP A 105 -0.12 -7.10 -5.21
C TRP A 105 -1.56 -7.62 -5.32
N PRO A 106 -1.88 -8.74 -6.02
CA PRO A 106 -3.26 -9.23 -6.08
C PRO A 106 -3.75 -9.81 -4.74
N ARG A 107 -2.82 -10.29 -3.89
CA ARG A 107 -3.13 -10.82 -2.55
C ARG A 107 -3.44 -9.69 -1.57
N LEU A 108 -2.75 -8.56 -1.73
CA LEU A 108 -2.88 -7.40 -0.85
C LEU A 108 -4.00 -6.44 -1.28
N LEU A 109 -4.31 -6.38 -2.58
CA LEU A 109 -5.33 -5.48 -3.15
C LEU A 109 -6.70 -5.53 -2.46
N PRO A 110 -7.25 -6.69 -2.05
CA PRO A 110 -8.52 -6.73 -1.31
C PRO A 110 -8.50 -5.94 0.00
N GLY A 111 -7.30 -5.70 0.56
CA GLY A 111 -7.08 -4.89 1.74
C GLY A 111 -6.45 -3.54 1.46
N ALA A 112 -6.58 -3.00 0.24
CA ALA A 112 -6.00 -1.71 -0.15
C ALA A 112 -6.43 -0.53 0.74
N ILE A 113 -7.61 -0.59 1.34
CA ILE A 113 -8.15 0.48 2.21
C ILE A 113 -7.50 0.54 3.60
N ALA A 114 -6.72 -0.47 3.97
CA ALA A 114 -5.99 -0.54 5.23
C ALA A 114 -5.12 0.69 5.44
N SER A 115 -5.04 1.16 6.70
CA SER A 115 -4.31 2.37 7.07
C SER A 115 -4.55 3.52 6.10
N ALA A 116 -5.81 3.78 5.73
CA ALA A 116 -6.17 4.82 4.75
C ALA A 116 -5.29 4.81 3.49
N THR A 117 -5.10 3.62 2.90
CA THR A 117 -4.33 3.34 1.68
C THR A 117 -2.81 3.59 1.73
N HIS A 118 -2.23 3.89 2.89
CA HIS A 118 -0.81 4.25 2.99
C HIS A 118 0.15 3.14 2.55
N GLY A 119 -0.17 1.87 2.82
CA GLY A 119 0.62 0.74 2.31
C GLY A 119 0.68 0.73 0.78
N LEU A 120 -0.47 0.85 0.12
CA LEU A 120 -0.57 0.91 -1.34
C LEU A 120 0.12 2.15 -1.92
N ILE A 121 -0.09 3.33 -1.34
CA ILE A 121 0.55 4.58 -1.80
C ILE A 121 2.08 4.45 -1.70
N ARG A 122 2.58 3.98 -0.56
CA ARG A 122 4.02 3.78 -0.33
C ARG A 122 4.61 2.77 -1.31
N THR A 123 3.89 1.69 -1.62
CA THR A 123 4.29 0.74 -2.67
C THR A 123 4.37 1.42 -4.03
N GLY A 124 3.41 2.28 -4.40
CA GLY A 124 3.45 3.03 -5.65
C GLY A 124 4.67 3.94 -5.78
N HIS A 125 5.02 4.64 -4.70
CA HIS A 125 6.25 5.45 -4.64
C HIS A 125 7.52 4.59 -4.79
N ALA A 126 7.62 3.48 -4.06
CA ALA A 126 8.75 2.57 -4.13
C ALA A 126 8.93 1.99 -5.55
N VAL A 127 7.84 1.54 -6.18
CA VAL A 127 7.85 1.02 -7.56
C VAL A 127 8.29 2.08 -8.55
N ARG A 128 7.81 3.33 -8.40
CA ARG A 128 8.26 4.42 -9.28
C ARG A 128 9.76 4.68 -9.12
N ALA A 129 10.26 4.72 -7.89
CA ALA A 129 11.70 4.88 -7.64
C ALA A 129 12.51 3.73 -8.26
N LEU A 130 12.08 2.47 -8.08
CA LEU A 130 12.73 1.30 -8.67
C LEU A 130 12.77 1.33 -10.20
N ARG A 131 11.70 1.82 -10.85
CA ARG A 131 11.65 1.95 -12.32
C ARG A 131 12.63 2.97 -12.88
N GLU A 132 13.06 3.95 -12.08
CA GLU A 132 14.05 4.94 -12.50
C GLU A 132 15.46 4.47 -12.25
N HIS A 133 15.69 3.85 -11.10
CA HIS A 133 16.97 3.29 -10.73
C HIS A 133 16.74 2.16 -9.73
N GLU A 134 17.33 1.00 -9.99
CA GLU A 134 17.22 -0.15 -9.09
C GLU A 134 18.43 -0.18 -8.17
N THR A 135 18.19 -0.02 -6.87
CA THR A 135 19.22 -0.05 -5.81
C THR A 135 18.72 -0.83 -4.62
N THR A 136 19.64 -1.30 -3.78
CA THR A 136 19.33 -2.04 -2.55
C THR A 136 18.36 -1.26 -1.66
N GLN A 137 18.58 0.05 -1.48
CA GLN A 137 17.73 0.92 -0.68
C GLN A 137 16.30 1.02 -1.23
N ARG A 138 16.14 1.03 -2.56
CA ARG A 138 14.82 1.08 -3.20
C ARG A 138 14.10 -0.26 -3.12
N LEU A 139 14.84 -1.37 -3.17
CA LEU A 139 14.31 -2.70 -2.87
C LEU A 139 13.85 -2.78 -1.41
N ASP A 140 14.67 -2.31 -0.47
CA ASP A 140 14.30 -2.25 0.95
C ASP A 140 13.04 -1.41 1.18
N GLU A 141 12.91 -0.27 0.51
CA GLU A 141 11.71 0.58 0.61
C GLU A 141 10.45 -0.14 0.07
N LEU A 142 10.56 -0.89 -1.02
CA LEU A 142 9.46 -1.74 -1.49
C LEU A 142 9.12 -2.83 -0.45
N GLY A 143 10.12 -3.41 0.19
CA GLY A 143 9.95 -4.39 1.27
C GLY A 143 9.21 -3.81 2.47
N GLN A 144 9.58 -2.60 2.90
CA GLN A 144 8.89 -1.87 3.96
C GLN A 144 7.44 -1.56 3.58
N ALA A 145 7.20 -1.12 2.34
CA ALA A 145 5.87 -0.79 1.86
C ALA A 145 4.93 -2.00 1.81
N LEU A 146 5.39 -3.12 1.24
CA LEU A 146 4.64 -4.37 1.18
C LEU A 146 4.40 -4.95 2.57
N GLY A 147 5.41 -4.91 3.44
CA GLY A 147 5.29 -5.40 4.81
C GLY A 147 4.27 -4.59 5.62
N TYR A 148 4.29 -3.27 5.47
CA TYR A 148 3.31 -2.38 6.08
C TYR A 148 1.89 -2.67 5.58
N TRP A 149 1.72 -2.84 4.27
CA TRP A 149 0.44 -3.17 3.67
C TRP A 149 -0.09 -4.52 4.18
N ALA A 150 0.75 -5.55 4.20
CA ALA A 150 0.35 -6.88 4.69
C ALA A 150 -0.05 -6.88 6.17
N ALA A 151 0.69 -6.18 7.03
CA ALA A 151 0.41 -6.13 8.46
C ALA A 151 -0.84 -5.31 8.83
N ARG A 152 -1.26 -4.36 7.99
CA ARG A 152 -2.46 -3.55 8.20
C ARG A 152 -3.68 -4.05 7.43
N TRP A 153 -3.45 -4.94 6.47
CA TRP A 153 -4.45 -5.48 5.55
C TRP A 153 -5.81 -5.68 6.23
N GLN A 154 -6.85 -5.07 5.68
CA GLN A 154 -8.22 -5.22 6.18
C GLN A 154 -9.15 -5.27 4.97
N PRO A 155 -10.05 -6.27 4.87
CA PRO A 155 -10.96 -6.34 3.73
C PRO A 155 -11.98 -5.20 3.79
N LEU A 156 -12.51 -4.82 2.63
CA LEU A 156 -13.71 -3.99 2.58
C LEU A 156 -14.92 -4.75 3.18
N PRO A 157 -15.74 -4.10 4.02
CA PRO A 157 -16.97 -4.70 4.52
C PRO A 157 -17.90 -5.16 3.38
N GLY A 158 -18.57 -6.30 3.59
CA GLY A 158 -19.43 -6.93 2.59
C GLY A 158 -18.69 -7.77 1.53
N GLN A 159 -17.35 -7.84 1.57
CA GLN A 159 -16.58 -8.78 0.77
C GLN A 159 -16.38 -10.09 1.55
N PRO A 160 -16.72 -11.27 0.99
CA PRO A 160 -16.42 -12.53 1.65
C PRO A 160 -14.91 -12.67 1.89
N LEU A 161 -14.50 -12.95 3.13
CA LEU A 161 -13.13 -13.36 3.45
C LEU A 161 -12.85 -14.69 2.73
N PRO A 162 -11.85 -14.77 1.84
CA PRO A 162 -11.64 -15.98 1.05
C PRO A 162 -11.06 -17.10 1.93
N ARG A 163 -11.79 -18.22 2.05
CA ARG A 163 -11.35 -19.43 2.79
C ARG A 163 -10.50 -20.41 1.96
N GLN A 164 -10.49 -20.27 0.62
CA GLN A 164 -9.56 -20.80 -0.41
C GLN A 164 -10.31 -20.98 -1.75
N PRO A 165 -9.65 -20.85 -2.93
CA PRO A 165 -8.38 -20.14 -3.16
C PRO A 165 -8.58 -18.63 -2.93
N LEU A 166 -7.54 -17.81 -3.12
CA LEU A 166 -7.76 -16.44 -3.59
C LEU A 166 -7.81 -16.57 -5.11
N PRO A 167 -8.99 -16.67 -5.76
CA PRO A 167 -9.01 -16.44 -7.18
C PRO A 167 -8.64 -14.96 -7.37
N GLY A 168 -8.03 -14.61 -8.51
CA GLY A 168 -8.25 -13.26 -8.99
C GLY A 168 -9.74 -12.96 -8.87
N GLN A 169 -10.08 -11.91 -8.13
CA GLN A 169 -10.98 -10.88 -8.63
C GLN A 169 -12.09 -11.51 -9.48
N GLN A 170 -13.27 -11.85 -8.96
CA GLN A 170 -14.40 -11.85 -9.88
C GLN A 170 -14.49 -10.40 -10.35
N PRO A 171 -14.07 -10.10 -11.59
CA PRO A 171 -14.09 -8.73 -12.03
C PRO A 171 -15.56 -8.31 -12.00
N PRO A 172 -15.85 -7.04 -11.71
CA PRO A 172 -17.24 -6.61 -11.69
C PRO A 172 -17.84 -6.94 -13.06
N VAL A 173 -19.02 -7.54 -13.06
CA VAL A 173 -19.69 -8.05 -14.28
C VAL A 173 -20.70 -7.06 -14.83
N GLY A 174 -20.68 -5.83 -14.31
CA GLY A 174 -21.60 -4.78 -14.69
C GLY A 174 -21.28 -4.18 -16.05
N THR A 175 -22.01 -3.13 -16.39
CA THR A 175 -21.95 -2.47 -17.71
C THR A 175 -21.65 -0.98 -17.61
N THR A 176 -21.62 -0.43 -16.40
CA THR A 176 -21.41 1.00 -16.14
C THR A 176 -19.93 1.36 -16.28
N ASP A 177 -19.61 2.46 -16.96
CA ASP A 177 -18.25 2.99 -16.99
C ASP A 177 -17.77 3.46 -15.60
N VAL A 178 -16.48 3.77 -15.47
CA VAL A 178 -15.88 4.04 -14.17
C VAL A 178 -16.47 5.28 -13.51
N GLY A 179 -16.67 6.37 -14.25
CA GLY A 179 -17.22 7.62 -13.73
C GLY A 179 -18.65 7.45 -13.21
N ALA A 180 -19.54 6.88 -14.03
CA ALA A 180 -20.91 6.63 -13.61
C ALA A 180 -21.02 5.58 -12.47
N ALA A 181 -20.09 4.61 -12.40
CA ALA A 181 -20.03 3.67 -11.29
C ALA A 181 -19.63 4.36 -9.98
N LEU A 182 -18.68 5.30 -10.02
CA LEU A 182 -18.30 6.12 -8.88
C LEU A 182 -19.43 7.05 -8.42
N ASP A 183 -20.14 7.69 -9.35
CA ASP A 183 -21.31 8.53 -9.03
C ASP A 183 -22.42 7.74 -8.32
N GLY A 184 -22.51 6.44 -8.60
CA GLY A 184 -23.43 5.51 -7.96
C GLY A 184 -23.01 5.00 -6.57
N VAL A 185 -21.82 5.35 -6.07
CA VAL A 185 -21.38 4.92 -4.73
C VAL A 185 -22.24 5.60 -3.65
N PRO A 186 -22.81 4.85 -2.70
CA PRO A 186 -23.67 5.45 -1.68
C PRO A 186 -22.92 6.49 -0.84
N ARG A 187 -23.57 7.64 -0.63
CA ARG A 187 -23.08 8.67 0.29
C ARG A 187 -23.46 8.31 1.71
N LEU A 188 -22.46 8.12 2.56
CA LEU A 188 -22.68 7.86 3.98
C LEU A 188 -23.04 9.16 4.70
N GLY A 189 -24.22 9.21 5.32
CA GLY A 189 -24.72 10.37 6.08
C GLY A 189 -24.13 10.54 7.49
N VAL A 190 -22.96 9.94 7.78
CA VAL A 190 -22.43 9.84 9.15
C VAL A 190 -21.21 10.69 9.43
N ALA A 191 -21.17 11.25 10.63
CA ALA A 191 -19.99 11.86 11.22
C ALA A 191 -19.01 10.78 11.72
N GLY A 192 -17.72 11.10 11.75
CA GLY A 192 -16.66 10.19 12.23
C GLY A 192 -15.52 10.01 11.23
N GLY A 193 -14.45 9.37 11.70
CA GLY A 193 -13.25 9.10 10.91
C GLY A 193 -13.43 7.94 9.92
N ALA A 194 -12.40 7.71 9.11
CA ALA A 194 -12.41 6.70 8.04
C ALA A 194 -12.84 5.31 8.53
N ARG A 195 -12.35 4.85 9.69
CA ARG A 195 -12.71 3.55 10.28
C ARG A 195 -14.21 3.41 10.57
N THR A 196 -14.83 4.45 11.14
CA THR A 196 -16.27 4.47 11.45
C THR A 196 -17.09 4.40 10.16
N ARG A 197 -16.70 5.18 9.15
CA ARG A 197 -17.40 5.21 7.86
C ARG A 197 -17.26 3.88 7.10
N LEU A 198 -16.06 3.30 7.08
CA LEU A 198 -15.80 2.01 6.45
C LEU A 198 -16.68 0.91 7.06
N ALA A 199 -16.75 0.81 8.39
CA ALA A 199 -17.56 -0.20 9.07
C ALA A 199 -19.04 -0.15 8.67
N GLN A 200 -19.57 1.03 8.34
CA GLN A 200 -20.97 1.19 7.93
C GLN A 200 -21.25 0.85 6.48
N LEU A 201 -20.23 0.78 5.62
CA LEU A 201 -20.42 0.38 4.22
C LEU A 201 -21.05 -1.02 4.14
N GLY A 202 -20.63 -1.95 5.00
CA GLY A 202 -21.18 -3.31 5.05
C GLY A 202 -22.67 -3.38 5.42
N GLU A 203 -23.14 -2.38 6.17
CA GLU A 203 -24.53 -2.25 6.61
C GLU A 203 -25.40 -1.42 5.65
N THR A 204 -24.79 -0.82 4.61
CA THR A 204 -25.47 0.04 3.65
C THR A 204 -26.06 -0.80 2.52
N PRO A 205 -27.39 -0.92 2.37
CA PRO A 205 -28.01 -1.83 1.40
C PRO A 205 -27.58 -1.58 -0.05
N GLU A 206 -27.29 -0.33 -0.40
CA GLU A 206 -26.86 0.08 -1.74
C GLU A 206 -25.38 -0.24 -2.03
N TRP A 207 -24.58 -0.57 -1.01
CA TRP A 207 -23.14 -0.78 -1.15
C TRP A 207 -22.80 -1.98 -2.03
N ALA A 208 -23.32 -3.17 -1.71
CA ALA A 208 -23.02 -4.37 -2.49
C ALA A 208 -23.52 -4.28 -3.95
N PRO A 209 -24.74 -3.78 -4.24
CA PRO A 209 -25.16 -3.50 -5.61
C PRO A 209 -24.27 -2.49 -6.33
N ALA A 210 -23.78 -1.44 -5.65
CA ALA A 210 -22.92 -0.44 -6.25
C ALA A 210 -21.61 -1.02 -6.78
N LEU A 211 -20.98 -1.92 -6.01
CA LEU A 211 -19.72 -2.58 -6.41
C LEU A 211 -19.88 -3.45 -7.67
N GLY A 212 -21.05 -4.04 -7.89
CA GLY A 212 -21.31 -4.92 -9.03
C GLY A 212 -21.59 -4.20 -10.36
N ARG A 213 -21.79 -2.88 -10.35
CA ARG A 213 -22.20 -2.11 -11.55
C ARG A 213 -21.05 -1.81 -12.51
N LEU A 214 -19.82 -1.77 -12.00
CA LEU A 214 -18.65 -1.41 -12.79
C LEU A 214 -18.43 -2.40 -13.93
N ARG A 215 -18.20 -1.88 -15.14
CA ARG A 215 -17.79 -2.66 -16.29
C ARG A 215 -16.34 -3.13 -16.09
N PRO A 216 -16.03 -4.40 -16.36
CA PRO A 216 -14.67 -4.90 -16.17
C PRO A 216 -13.73 -4.29 -17.21
N VAL A 217 -12.55 -3.86 -16.77
CA VAL A 217 -11.42 -3.53 -17.65
C VAL A 217 -10.61 -4.80 -17.86
N THR A 218 -10.82 -5.47 -18.99
CA THR A 218 -10.27 -6.82 -19.24
C THR A 218 -8.91 -6.81 -19.94
N GLN A 219 -8.46 -5.65 -20.44
CA GLN A 219 -7.18 -5.49 -21.12
C GLN A 219 -6.32 -4.46 -20.37
N PRO A 220 -5.06 -4.79 -20.02
CA PRO A 220 -4.16 -3.86 -19.33
C PRO A 220 -4.00 -2.52 -20.02
N ASP A 221 -3.89 -2.50 -21.35
CA ASP A 221 -3.71 -1.28 -22.15
C ASP A 221 -4.93 -0.34 -22.12
N ALA A 222 -6.10 -0.84 -21.69
CA ALA A 222 -7.31 -0.03 -21.54
C ALA A 222 -7.38 0.67 -20.16
N VAL A 223 -6.50 0.33 -19.21
CA VAL A 223 -6.51 0.91 -17.86
C VAL A 223 -6.25 2.42 -17.87
N PRO A 224 -5.24 2.97 -18.58
CA PRO A 224 -5.00 4.42 -18.61
C PRO A 224 -6.23 5.20 -19.10
N ALA A 225 -6.83 4.78 -20.22
CA ALA A 225 -8.01 5.43 -20.76
C ALA A 225 -9.24 5.35 -19.84
N ALA A 226 -9.38 4.24 -19.09
CA ALA A 226 -10.44 4.10 -18.09
C ALA A 226 -10.25 5.02 -16.87
N LEU A 227 -8.99 5.30 -16.49
CA LEU A 227 -8.65 6.25 -15.42
C LEU A 227 -8.79 7.70 -15.88
N ASP A 228 -8.43 8.03 -17.12
CA ASP A 228 -8.57 9.38 -17.70
C ASP A 228 -10.04 9.80 -17.88
N ALA A 229 -10.97 8.85 -17.83
CA ALA A 229 -12.40 9.08 -17.93
C ALA A 229 -13.09 9.36 -16.58
N LEU A 230 -12.33 9.42 -15.48
CA LEU A 230 -12.78 9.83 -14.14
C LEU A 230 -12.84 11.35 -13.99
#